data_AF-A0A5B0NXI0-F1
#
_entry.id   AF-A0A5B0NXI0-F1
#
_cell.length_a   1.000
_cell.length_b   1.000
_cell.length_c   1.000
_cell.angle_alpha   90.00
_cell.angle_beta   90.00
_cell.angle_gamma   90.00
#
_symmetry.space_group_name_H-M   'P 1'
#
loop_
_entity.id
_entity.type
_entity.pdbx_description
1 polymer ?
#
loop_
_entity_poly.entity_id
_entity_poly.type
_entity_poly.pdbx_seq_one_letter_code
_entity_poly.pdbx_strand_id
1 'polypeptide(L)'
;MAVALAMIQNVPQYISSFREQRLSAIRPFSEFFDYQRISRPNDLNAATSVSPKQPPFPSTIERISPNRRGSTLNSSMIGFYLQRITYNTRHFSGNYALIVAALAVYSLLTNPLLLISIGFLVGGFGCIQRFGPDPNMPSEGQMVTQKSLYITLFVIGIPMLWIAAPIATAMWLVGSSAVTVLGHASFLEPSVESEYSSVQQV
;
A
#
# COMPACT_ATOMS: atom_id res chain seq x y z
N MET A 1 8.75 36.70 7.16
CA MET A 1 7.39 36.98 6.62
C MET A 1 7.27 36.71 5.12
N ALA A 2 8.26 37.03 4.28
CA ALA A 2 8.20 36.79 2.82
C ALA A 2 7.97 35.33 2.40
N VAL A 3 8.57 34.35 3.09
CA VAL A 3 8.40 32.91 2.79
C VAL A 3 6.98 32.43 3.07
N ALA A 4 6.35 32.89 4.15
CA ALA A 4 4.97 32.53 4.48
C ALA A 4 3.97 33.12 3.46
N LEU A 5 4.18 34.37 3.05
CA LEU A 5 3.41 35.02 1.99
C LEU A 5 3.57 34.31 0.63
N ALA A 6 4.79 33.92 0.27
CA ALA A 6 5.06 33.15 -0.94
C ALA A 6 4.44 31.75 -0.90
N MET A 7 4.43 31.07 0.25
CA MET A 7 3.70 29.80 0.39
C MET A 7 2.21 30.00 0.15
N ILE A 8 1.57 31.00 0.78
CA ILE A 8 0.13 31.27 0.69
C ILE A 8 -0.31 31.54 -0.77
N GLN A 9 0.48 32.30 -1.55
CA GLN A 9 0.16 32.57 -2.95
C GLN A 9 0.31 31.35 -3.86
N ASN A 10 1.16 30.40 -3.48
CA ASN A 10 1.41 29.17 -4.25
C ASN A 10 0.55 27.97 -3.80
N VAL A 11 -0.27 28.12 -2.75
CA VAL A 11 -1.22 27.09 -2.28
C VAL A 11 -2.15 26.59 -3.40
N PRO A 12 -2.76 27.44 -4.25
CA PRO A 12 -3.65 26.97 -5.32
C PRO A 12 -2.90 26.05 -6.31
N GLN A 13 -1.65 26.38 -6.63
CA GLN A 13 -0.79 25.59 -7.51
C GLN A 13 -0.41 24.25 -6.88
N TYR A 14 -0.17 24.23 -5.56
CA TYR A 14 0.15 23.01 -4.82
C TYR A 14 -1.05 22.07 -4.71
N ILE A 15 -2.26 22.61 -4.48
CA ILE A 15 -3.50 21.82 -4.44
C ILE A 15 -3.84 21.29 -5.82
N SER A 16 -3.68 22.10 -6.86
CA SER A 16 -3.96 21.71 -8.24
C SER A 16 -3.01 20.60 -8.70
N SER A 17 -1.71 20.77 -8.48
CA SER A 17 -0.71 19.73 -8.80
C SER A 17 -0.89 18.48 -7.95
N PHE A 18 -1.25 18.58 -6.68
CA PHE A 18 -1.57 17.42 -5.85
C PHE A 18 -2.82 16.68 -6.35
N ARG A 19 -3.86 17.41 -6.75
CA ARG A 19 -5.06 16.84 -7.36
C ARG A 19 -4.71 16.13 -8.67
N GLU A 20 -3.94 16.77 -9.54
CA GLU A 20 -3.55 16.19 -10.82
C GLU A 20 -2.60 14.99 -10.67
N GLN A 21 -1.73 14.99 -9.66
CA GLN A 21 -0.76 13.90 -9.45
C GLN A 21 -1.32 12.74 -8.62
N ARG A 22 -2.17 13.04 -7.63
CA ARG A 22 -2.67 12.05 -6.66
C ARG A 22 -4.11 11.66 -6.92
N LEU A 23 -4.99 12.59 -7.29
CA LEU A 23 -6.39 12.27 -7.58
C LEU A 23 -6.56 11.63 -8.97
N SER A 24 -5.65 11.90 -9.93
CA SER A 24 -5.65 11.16 -11.21
C SER A 24 -5.23 9.69 -11.06
N ALA A 25 -4.55 9.34 -9.96
CA ALA A 25 -4.18 7.97 -9.63
C ALA A 25 -5.28 7.23 -8.84
N ILE A 26 -6.31 7.94 -8.37
CA ILE A 26 -7.46 7.35 -7.69
C ILE A 26 -8.50 7.02 -8.76
N ARG A 27 -8.78 5.74 -8.92
CA ARG A 27 -9.79 5.23 -9.84
C ARG A 27 -11.14 5.17 -9.13
N PRO A 28 -12.26 5.34 -9.86
CA PRO A 28 -13.59 5.29 -9.27
C PRO A 28 -13.79 3.97 -8.52
N PHE A 29 -14.38 4.05 -7.33
CA PHE A 29 -14.59 2.88 -6.46
C PHE A 29 -15.41 1.77 -7.14
N SER A 30 -16.28 2.11 -8.08
CA SER A 30 -17.05 1.14 -8.87
C SER A 30 -16.18 0.24 -9.75
N GLU A 31 -15.04 0.74 -10.22
CA GLU A 31 -14.08 -0.03 -11.03
C GLU A 31 -13.17 -0.89 -10.13
N PHE A 32 -12.86 -0.39 -8.93
CA PHE A 32 -12.05 -1.12 -7.95
C PHE A 32 -12.77 -2.37 -7.42
N PHE A 33 -14.09 -2.28 -7.21
CA PHE A 33 -14.93 -3.40 -6.77
C PHE A 33 -15.73 -4.04 -7.91
N ASP A 34 -15.23 -3.95 -9.16
CA ASP A 34 -15.93 -4.54 -10.29
C ASP A 34 -15.85 -6.07 -10.27
N TYR A 35 -16.90 -6.69 -9.72
CA TYR A 35 -17.05 -8.15 -9.62
C TYR A 35 -17.07 -8.85 -10.99
N GLN A 36 -17.24 -8.13 -12.09
CA GLN A 36 -17.24 -8.72 -13.43
C GLN A 36 -15.85 -9.12 -13.91
N ARG A 37 -14.79 -8.55 -13.31
CA ARG A 37 -13.38 -8.84 -13.58
C ARG A 37 -12.80 -9.90 -12.65
N ILE A 38 -13.63 -10.51 -11.81
CA ILE A 38 -13.22 -11.65 -10.99
C ILE A 38 -12.82 -12.78 -11.91
N SER A 39 -11.62 -13.31 -11.67
CA SER A 39 -11.03 -14.41 -12.43
C SER A 39 -12.01 -15.56 -12.54
N ARG A 40 -12.58 -15.76 -13.73
CA ARG A 40 -13.43 -16.92 -13.99
C ARG A 40 -12.50 -18.09 -14.29
N PRO A 41 -12.64 -19.23 -13.59
CA PRO A 41 -11.82 -20.39 -13.92
C PRO A 41 -12.08 -20.81 -15.37
N ASN A 42 -11.01 -20.99 -16.15
CA ASN A 42 -11.04 -21.40 -17.56
C ASN A 42 -11.89 -22.66 -17.82
N ASP A 43 -12.14 -23.47 -16.79
CA ASP A 43 -12.86 -24.75 -16.89
C ASP A 43 -14.40 -24.62 -16.97
N LEU A 44 -14.99 -23.48 -16.61
CA LEU A 44 -16.46 -23.31 -16.72
C LEU A 44 -16.90 -23.25 -18.19
N ASN A 45 -16.07 -22.67 -19.06
CA ASN A 45 -16.36 -22.63 -20.51
C ASN A 45 -16.08 -23.98 -21.19
N ALA A 46 -15.07 -24.73 -20.71
CA ALA A 46 -14.72 -26.05 -21.23
C ALA A 46 -15.75 -27.14 -20.88
N ALA A 47 -16.40 -27.04 -19.71
CA ALA A 47 -17.43 -27.98 -19.27
C ALA A 47 -18.79 -27.77 -19.97
N THR A 48 -19.01 -26.62 -20.60
CA THR A 48 -20.27 -26.28 -21.29
C THR A 48 -20.15 -26.35 -22.82
N SER A 49 -18.92 -26.44 -23.36
CA SER A 49 -18.72 -26.81 -24.76
C SER A 49 -18.94 -28.31 -24.93
N VAL A 50 -20.11 -28.67 -25.47
CA VAL A 50 -20.42 -30.00 -25.97
C VAL A 50 -19.21 -30.57 -26.69
N SER A 51 -18.69 -31.72 -26.24
CA SER A 51 -17.67 -32.50 -26.95
C SER A 51 -18.12 -32.64 -28.41
N PRO A 52 -17.40 -32.06 -29.40
CA PRO A 52 -17.71 -32.33 -30.78
C PRO A 52 -17.43 -33.81 -30.97
N LYS A 53 -18.48 -34.60 -31.22
CA LYS A 53 -18.35 -35.99 -31.61
C LYS A 53 -17.32 -36.03 -32.75
N GLN A 54 -16.15 -36.61 -32.50
CA GLN A 54 -15.08 -36.67 -33.48
C GLN A 54 -15.65 -37.34 -34.75
N PRO A 55 -15.65 -36.65 -35.90
CA PRO A 55 -16.14 -37.27 -37.13
C PRO A 55 -15.23 -38.44 -37.49
N PRO A 56 -15.76 -39.55 -38.04
CA PRO A 56 -15.00 -40.78 -38.33
C PRO A 56 -13.98 -40.63 -39.48
N PHE A 57 -13.67 -39.40 -39.92
CA PHE A 57 -12.71 -39.13 -40.98
C PHE A 57 -11.76 -38.00 -40.58
N PRO A 58 -10.44 -38.13 -40.83
CA PRO A 58 -9.50 -37.06 -40.55
C PRO A 58 -9.72 -35.90 -41.53
N SER A 59 -10.08 -34.72 -41.03
CA SER A 59 -10.09 -33.50 -41.85
C SER A 59 -8.64 -33.08 -42.12
N THR A 60 -8.32 -32.83 -43.39
CA THR A 60 -7.00 -32.43 -43.93
C THR A 60 -6.34 -31.21 -43.24
N ILE A 61 -7.04 -30.52 -42.35
CA ILE A 61 -6.63 -29.30 -41.64
C ILE A 61 -5.87 -29.61 -40.31
N GLU A 62 -5.54 -30.86 -40.00
CA GLU A 62 -4.72 -31.19 -38.81
C GLU A 62 -3.21 -31.04 -39.04
N ARG A 63 -2.76 -30.73 -40.28
CA ARG A 63 -1.33 -30.74 -40.62
C ARG A 63 -0.56 -29.46 -40.27
N ILE A 64 -1.20 -28.47 -39.65
CA ILE A 64 -0.54 -27.23 -39.19
C ILE A 64 -0.97 -26.92 -37.75
N SER A 65 -0.61 -27.78 -36.82
CA SER A 65 -0.49 -27.35 -35.42
C SER A 65 0.99 -27.01 -35.17
N PRO A 66 1.35 -25.72 -35.06
CA PRO A 66 2.70 -25.39 -34.64
C PRO A 66 2.92 -25.95 -33.24
N ASN A 67 3.96 -26.79 -33.16
CA ASN A 67 4.65 -27.24 -31.95
C ASN A 67 4.45 -26.26 -30.78
N ARG A 68 3.50 -26.56 -29.87
CA ARG A 68 3.40 -25.91 -28.55
C ARG A 68 4.55 -26.46 -27.70
N ARG A 69 5.76 -26.04 -28.06
CA ARG A 69 7.04 -26.43 -27.47
C ARG A 69 6.99 -25.99 -26.01
N GLY A 70 7.03 -26.97 -25.11
CA GLY A 70 6.84 -26.79 -23.69
C GLY A 70 7.65 -25.63 -23.12
N SER A 71 6.95 -24.61 -22.64
CA SER A 71 7.52 -23.66 -21.71
C SER A 71 7.68 -24.36 -20.37
N THR A 72 8.86 -24.24 -19.79
CA THR A 72 9.20 -24.77 -18.46
C THR A 72 8.12 -24.33 -17.45
N LEU A 73 7.42 -25.33 -16.90
CA LEU A 73 6.17 -25.23 -16.14
C LEU A 73 6.28 -24.49 -14.78
N ASN A 74 7.48 -24.03 -14.43
CA ASN A 74 7.81 -23.50 -13.12
C ASN A 74 8.27 -22.03 -13.12
N SER A 75 8.83 -21.51 -14.22
CA SER A 75 9.23 -20.07 -14.30
C SER A 75 8.22 -19.20 -15.07
N SER A 76 7.38 -19.81 -15.92
CA SER A 76 6.40 -19.12 -16.77
C SER A 76 5.09 -18.78 -16.04
N MET A 77 4.62 -19.67 -15.16
CA MET A 77 3.44 -19.42 -14.32
C MET A 77 3.68 -18.22 -13.39
N ILE A 78 4.76 -18.24 -12.62
CA ILE A 78 5.09 -17.17 -11.67
C ILE A 78 5.23 -15.83 -12.41
N GLY A 79 5.87 -15.81 -13.58
CA GLY A 79 5.98 -14.61 -14.41
C GLY A 79 4.62 -14.03 -14.84
N PHE A 80 3.70 -14.88 -15.28
CA PHE A 80 2.35 -14.46 -15.66
C PHE A 80 1.53 -13.91 -14.47
N TYR A 81 1.57 -14.59 -13.33
CA TYR A 81 0.87 -14.10 -12.12
C TYR A 81 1.49 -12.82 -11.57
N LEU A 82 2.82 -12.69 -11.58
CA LEU A 82 3.49 -11.46 -11.17
C LEU A 82 3.19 -10.30 -12.12
N GLN A 83 3.06 -10.56 -13.43
CA GLN A 83 2.63 -9.56 -14.39
C GLN A 83 1.20 -9.07 -14.07
N ARG A 84 0.28 -9.98 -13.74
CA ARG A 84 -1.09 -9.64 -13.30
C ARG A 84 -1.07 -8.79 -12.03
N ILE A 85 -0.37 -9.24 -10.99
CA ILE A 85 -0.28 -8.53 -9.71
C ILE A 85 0.39 -7.17 -9.88
N THR A 86 1.48 -7.09 -10.65
CA THR A 86 2.22 -5.84 -10.87
C THR A 86 1.39 -4.84 -11.66
N TYR A 87 0.68 -5.29 -12.70
CA TYR A 87 -0.22 -4.45 -13.47
C TYR A 87 -1.36 -3.92 -12.59
N ASN A 88 -2.08 -4.80 -11.88
CA ASN A 88 -3.23 -4.43 -11.04
C ASN A 88 -2.85 -3.54 -9.86
N THR A 89 -1.70 -3.82 -9.21
CA THR A 89 -1.20 -3.00 -8.08
C THR A 89 -0.85 -1.59 -8.53
N ARG A 90 -0.27 -1.43 -9.73
CA ARG A 90 0.02 -0.12 -10.31
C ARG A 90 -1.24 0.58 -10.78
N HIS A 91 -2.14 -0.15 -11.42
CA HIS A 91 -3.41 0.35 -11.96
C HIS A 91 -4.29 0.98 -10.87
N PHE A 92 -4.37 0.34 -9.69
CA PHE A 92 -5.17 0.82 -8.54
C PHE A 92 -4.31 1.36 -7.38
N SER A 93 -3.09 1.82 -7.65
CA SER A 93 -2.13 2.26 -6.62
C SER A 93 -2.67 3.35 -5.68
N GLY A 94 -3.45 4.31 -6.19
CA GLY A 94 -4.09 5.34 -5.38
C GLY A 94 -5.13 4.78 -4.40
N ASN A 95 -5.93 3.81 -4.83
CA ASN A 95 -6.96 3.17 -4.01
C ASN A 95 -6.33 2.30 -2.92
N TYR A 96 -5.28 1.53 -3.26
CA TYR A 96 -4.51 0.78 -2.28
C TYR A 96 -3.85 1.70 -1.24
N ALA A 97 -3.31 2.86 -1.66
CA ALA A 97 -2.74 3.83 -0.72
C ALA A 97 -3.77 4.36 0.29
N LEU A 98 -5.01 4.61 -0.15
CA LEU A 98 -6.11 5.01 0.76
C LEU A 98 -6.48 3.91 1.76
N ILE A 99 -6.57 2.65 1.30
CA ILE A 99 -6.87 1.52 2.19
C ILE A 99 -5.76 1.33 3.22
N VAL A 100 -4.49 1.44 2.80
CA VAL A 100 -3.34 1.36 3.72
C VAL A 100 -3.33 2.53 4.69
N ALA A 101 -3.67 3.75 4.24
CA ALA A 101 -3.79 4.91 5.13
C ALA A 101 -4.93 4.72 6.16
N ALA A 102 -6.08 4.20 5.74
CA ALA A 102 -7.19 3.87 6.64
C ALA A 102 -6.79 2.78 7.64
N LEU A 103 -6.09 1.72 7.20
CA LEU A 103 -5.52 0.69 8.07
C LEU A 103 -4.49 1.25 9.06
N ALA A 104 -3.69 2.24 8.65
CA ALA A 104 -2.74 2.92 9.53
C ALA A 104 -3.46 3.75 10.61
N VAL A 105 -4.53 4.46 10.26
CA VAL A 105 -5.36 5.15 11.26
C VAL A 105 -6.03 4.13 12.18
N TYR A 106 -6.55 3.04 11.64
CA TYR A 106 -7.17 1.96 12.40
C TYR A 106 -6.17 1.30 13.38
N SER A 107 -4.92 1.08 12.97
CA SER A 107 -3.89 0.48 13.84
C SER A 107 -3.51 1.39 15.00
N LEU A 108 -3.51 2.72 14.79
CA LEU A 108 -3.34 3.70 15.87
C LEU A 108 -4.54 3.69 16.83
N LEU A 109 -5.76 3.65 16.32
CA LEU A 109 -6.98 3.66 17.15
C LEU A 109 -7.15 2.37 17.97
N THR A 110 -6.77 1.23 17.38
CA THR A 110 -6.88 -0.09 18.04
C THR A 110 -5.89 -0.24 19.19
N ASN A 111 -4.77 0.49 19.16
CA ASN A 111 -3.75 0.44 20.20
C ASN A 111 -3.67 1.79 20.95
N PRO A 112 -4.56 2.03 21.95
CA PRO A 112 -4.58 3.28 22.70
C PRO A 112 -3.29 3.53 23.49
N LEU A 113 -2.57 2.47 23.88
CA LEU A 113 -1.26 2.58 24.54
C LEU A 113 -0.19 3.17 23.62
N LEU A 114 -0.24 2.85 22.32
CA LEU A 114 0.65 3.43 21.33
C LEU A 114 0.36 4.92 21.12
N LEU A 115 -0.91 5.33 21.12
CA LEU A 115 -1.29 6.74 21.09
C LEU A 115 -0.80 7.49 22.33
N ILE A 116 -1.00 6.93 23.53
CA ILE A 116 -0.54 7.55 24.77
C ILE A 116 1.00 7.63 24.81
N SER A 117 1.72 6.60 24.37
CA SER A 117 3.19 6.62 24.37
C SER A 117 3.74 7.65 23.38
N ILE A 118 3.18 7.76 22.17
CA ILE A 118 3.54 8.83 21.21
C ILE A 118 3.19 10.20 21.79
N GLY A 119 2.00 10.35 22.37
CA GLY A 119 1.56 11.60 23.01
C GLY A 119 2.45 12.01 24.17
N PHE A 120 2.87 11.07 25.00
CA PHE A 120 3.83 11.30 26.09
C PHE A 120 5.21 11.67 25.57
N LEU A 121 5.69 11.03 24.50
CA LEU A 121 6.99 11.32 23.92
C LEU A 121 6.99 12.71 23.26
N VAL A 122 6.06 12.97 22.34
CA VAL A 122 5.92 14.25 21.63
C VAL A 122 5.59 15.38 22.60
N GLY A 123 4.65 15.14 23.51
CA GLY A 123 4.28 16.08 24.57
C GLY A 123 5.44 16.34 25.53
N GLY A 124 6.19 15.31 25.91
CA GLY A 124 7.39 15.42 26.75
C GLY A 124 8.48 16.24 26.08
N PHE A 125 8.82 15.93 24.82
CA PHE A 125 9.76 16.73 24.04
C PHE A 125 9.29 18.17 23.84
N GLY A 126 8.01 18.39 23.54
CA GLY A 126 7.43 19.72 23.39
C GLY A 126 7.42 20.52 24.69
N CYS A 127 7.16 19.86 25.82
CA CYS A 127 7.21 20.47 27.15
C CYS A 127 8.65 20.90 27.49
N ILE A 128 9.65 20.08 27.17
CA ILE A 128 11.07 20.45 27.36
C ILE A 128 11.47 21.61 26.44
N GLN A 129 10.99 21.66 25.19
CA GLN A 129 11.27 22.79 24.30
C GLN A 129 10.61 24.09 24.76
N ARG A 130 9.46 24.01 25.43
CA ARG A 130 8.70 25.18 25.88
C ARG A 130 9.10 25.68 27.27
N PHE A 131 9.47 24.77 28.17
CA PHE A 131 9.73 25.06 29.59
C PHE A 131 11.13 24.62 30.04
N GLY A 132 12.01 24.27 29.11
CA GLY A 132 13.38 23.87 29.39
C GLY A 132 14.19 25.03 29.96
N PRO A 133 14.97 24.82 31.04
CA PRO A 133 15.86 25.84 31.57
C PRO A 133 17.00 26.14 30.60
N ASP A 134 17.39 27.41 30.51
CA ASP A 134 18.51 27.83 29.66
C ASP A 134 19.82 27.16 30.08
N PRO A 135 20.57 26.53 29.15
CA PRO A 135 21.80 25.82 29.47
C PRO A 135 22.96 26.72 29.92
N ASN A 136 22.80 28.04 29.81
CA ASN A 136 23.87 29.03 30.03
C ASN A 136 23.73 29.82 31.35
N MET A 137 22.73 29.53 32.19
CA MET A 137 22.59 30.17 33.50
C MET A 137 23.34 29.37 34.58
N PRO A 138 24.26 29.98 35.35
CA PRO A 138 24.93 29.33 36.47
C PRO A 138 23.91 28.89 37.51
N SER A 139 23.89 27.59 37.79
CA SER A 139 22.95 26.93 38.68
C SER A 139 23.25 27.24 40.15
N GLU A 140 22.67 28.31 40.71
CA GLU A 140 22.60 28.52 42.15
C GLU A 140 21.22 28.15 42.70
N GLY A 141 21.10 26.96 43.31
CA GLY A 141 19.95 26.59 44.13
C GLY A 141 18.84 25.83 43.39
N GLN A 142 19.11 24.57 43.06
CA GLN A 142 18.10 23.56 42.70
C GLN A 142 17.22 23.89 41.48
N MET A 143 17.84 24.20 40.34
CA MET A 143 17.15 24.20 39.04
C MET A 143 17.17 22.77 38.48
N VAL A 144 16.01 22.19 38.13
CA VAL A 144 15.94 20.91 37.42
C VAL A 144 16.68 21.06 36.09
N THR A 145 17.89 20.51 35.99
CA THR A 145 18.74 20.62 34.80
C THR A 145 18.06 19.99 33.58
N GLN A 146 18.20 20.61 32.40
CA GLN A 146 17.66 20.11 31.13
C GLN A 146 18.01 18.63 30.86
N LYS A 147 19.23 18.21 31.25
CA LYS A 147 19.68 16.81 31.18
C LYS A 147 18.84 15.86 32.02
N SER A 148 18.48 16.25 33.25
CA SER A 148 17.63 15.45 34.14
C SER A 148 16.21 15.29 33.58
N LEU A 149 15.71 16.33 32.90
CA LEU A 149 14.40 16.33 32.26
C LEU A 149 14.35 15.34 31.08
N TYR A 150 15.38 15.33 30.22
CA TYR A 150 15.50 14.33 29.16
C TYR A 150 15.71 12.91 29.71
N ILE A 151 16.54 12.74 30.74
CA ILE A 151 16.76 11.43 31.37
C ILE A 151 15.44 10.89 31.92
N THR A 152 14.65 11.70 32.63
CA THR A 152 13.35 11.30 33.17
C THR A 152 12.39 10.91 32.03
N LEU A 153 12.35 11.69 30.95
CA LEU A 153 11.54 11.39 29.77
C LEU A 153 11.89 10.03 29.16
N PHE A 154 13.18 9.72 29.01
CA PHE A 154 13.59 8.44 28.43
C PHE A 154 13.42 7.26 29.41
N VAL A 155 13.67 7.44 30.71
CA VAL A 155 13.51 6.38 31.72
C VAL A 155 12.06 5.92 31.84
N ILE A 156 11.10 6.85 31.74
CA ILE A 156 9.66 6.51 31.73
C ILE A 156 9.19 6.15 30.33
N GLY A 157 9.67 6.87 29.31
CA GLY A 157 9.26 6.72 27.92
C GLY A 157 9.65 5.38 27.31
N ILE A 158 10.86 4.86 27.58
CA ILE A 158 11.32 3.58 27.00
C ILE A 158 10.47 2.39 27.48
N PRO A 159 10.23 2.17 28.80
CA PRO A 159 9.31 1.12 29.26
C PRO A 159 7.90 1.28 28.69
N MET A 160 7.40 2.51 28.63
CA MET A 160 6.07 2.78 28.10
C MET A 160 5.96 2.44 26.61
N LEU A 161 7.00 2.77 25.82
CA LEU A 161 7.08 2.44 24.40
C LEU A 161 7.26 0.93 24.18
N TRP A 162 7.97 0.24 25.07
CA TRP A 162 8.11 -1.22 25.02
C TRP A 162 6.76 -1.93 25.19
N ILE A 163 5.98 -1.51 26.20
CA ILE A 163 4.64 -2.06 26.46
C ILE A 163 3.67 -1.74 25.31
N ALA A 164 3.81 -0.57 24.68
CA ALA A 164 3.01 -0.21 23.52
C ALA A 164 3.30 -1.06 22.26
N ALA A 165 4.41 -1.82 22.25
CA ALA A 165 4.81 -2.74 21.18
C ALA A 165 4.69 -2.14 19.76
N PRO A 166 5.38 -1.01 19.46
CA PRO A 166 5.26 -0.33 18.18
C PRO A 166 5.73 -1.20 17.00
N ILE A 167 6.73 -2.06 17.22
CA ILE A 167 7.24 -2.97 16.19
C ILE A 167 6.18 -4.00 15.81
N ALA A 168 5.47 -4.58 16.79
CA ALA A 168 4.40 -5.53 16.52
C ALA A 168 3.24 -4.85 15.76
N THR A 169 2.89 -3.63 16.14
CA THR A 169 1.86 -2.84 15.44
C THR A 169 2.28 -2.50 14.00
N ALA A 170 3.56 -2.16 13.78
CA ALA A 170 4.09 -1.91 12.44
C ALA A 170 4.11 -3.19 11.58
N MET A 171 4.52 -4.33 12.14
CA MET A 171 4.50 -5.61 11.43
C MET A 171 3.07 -6.07 11.13
N TRP A 172 2.12 -5.83 12.03
CA TRP A 172 0.70 -6.06 11.78
C TRP A 172 0.18 -5.19 10.63
N LEU A 173 0.56 -3.91 10.60
CA LEU A 173 0.19 -2.98 9.53
C LEU A 173 0.76 -3.44 8.18
N VAL A 174 2.04 -3.85 8.15
CA VAL A 174 2.70 -4.37 6.93
C VAL A 174 2.06 -5.69 6.48
N GLY A 175 1.79 -6.63 7.40
CA GLY A 175 1.15 -7.90 7.07
C GLY A 175 -0.29 -7.71 6.56
N SER A 176 -1.09 -6.89 7.24
CA SER A 176 -2.48 -6.63 6.89
C SER A 176 -2.61 -5.89 5.56
N SER A 177 -1.73 -4.91 5.32
CA SER A 177 -1.68 -4.21 4.03
C SER A 177 -1.25 -5.15 2.90
N ALA A 178 -0.24 -5.99 3.10
CA ALA A 178 0.19 -6.97 2.10
C ALA A 178 -0.93 -7.95 1.74
N VAL A 179 -1.62 -8.52 2.73
CA VAL A 179 -2.74 -9.44 2.49
C VAL A 179 -3.89 -8.76 1.75
N THR A 180 -4.23 -7.53 2.13
CA THR A 180 -5.34 -6.79 1.50
C THR A 180 -5.02 -6.41 0.05
N VAL A 181 -3.82 -5.87 -0.21
CA VAL A 181 -3.41 -5.43 -1.55
C VAL A 181 -3.18 -6.61 -2.47
N LEU A 182 -2.40 -7.61 -2.05
CA LEU A 182 -2.07 -8.76 -2.88
C LEU A 182 -3.30 -9.67 -3.07
N GLY A 183 -4.09 -9.86 -2.01
CA GLY A 183 -5.34 -10.61 -2.09
C GLY A 183 -6.26 -10.00 -3.14
N HIS A 184 -6.54 -8.70 -3.03
CA HIS A 184 -7.38 -8.00 -3.99
C HIS A 184 -6.78 -7.98 -5.41
N ALA A 185 -5.49 -7.71 -5.56
CA ALA A 185 -4.81 -7.67 -6.86
C ALA A 185 -4.76 -9.04 -7.55
N SER A 186 -4.80 -10.14 -6.80
CA SER A 186 -4.78 -11.50 -7.36
C SER A 186 -6.12 -11.95 -7.94
N PHE A 187 -7.25 -11.44 -7.43
CA PHE A 187 -8.59 -11.82 -7.91
C PHE A 187 -9.00 -11.11 -9.20
N LEU A 188 -8.47 -9.92 -9.44
CA LEU A 188 -8.79 -9.12 -10.62
C LEU A 188 -7.99 -9.56 -11.84
N GLU A 189 -8.67 -9.76 -12.95
CA GLU A 189 -8.01 -9.96 -14.24
C GLU A 189 -7.52 -8.63 -14.81
N PRO A 190 -6.37 -8.61 -15.52
CA PRO A 190 -5.94 -7.44 -16.25
C PRO A 190 -7.03 -6.98 -17.20
N SER A 191 -7.18 -5.66 -17.36
CA SER A 191 -8.16 -5.11 -18.27
C SER A 191 -7.78 -5.42 -19.72
N VAL A 192 -8.77 -5.57 -20.60
CA VAL A 192 -8.58 -5.93 -22.02
C VAL A 192 -7.63 -4.97 -22.75
N GLU A 193 -7.52 -3.72 -22.28
CA GLU A 193 -6.60 -2.71 -22.80
C GLU A 193 -5.13 -3.11 -22.62
N SER A 194 -4.79 -3.90 -21.61
CA SER A 194 -3.44 -4.47 -21.45
C SER A 194 -3.17 -5.55 -22.51
N GLU A 195 -4.19 -6.30 -22.90
CA GLU A 195 -4.13 -7.29 -23.99
C GLU A 195 -3.96 -6.58 -25.33
N TYR A 196 -4.74 -5.52 -25.61
CA TYR A 196 -4.60 -4.72 -26.82
C TYR A 196 -3.26 -3.97 -26.91
N SER A 197 -2.76 -3.45 -25.78
CA SER A 197 -1.45 -2.78 -25.72
C SER A 197 -0.30 -3.73 -26.05
N SER A 198 -0.43 -5.02 -25.70
CA SER A 198 0.57 -6.03 -26.01
C SER A 198 0.57 -6.46 -27.48
N VAL A 199 -0.59 -6.40 -28.14
CA VAL A 199 -0.73 -6.76 -29.56
C VAL A 199 -0.29 -5.62 -30.48
N GLN A 200 -0.49 -4.36 -30.09
CA GLN A 200 -0.09 -3.19 -30.90
C GLN A 200 1.43 -2.94 -30.93
N GLN A 201 2.20 -3.60 -30.06
CA GLN A 201 3.67 -3.53 -30.04
C GLN A 201 4.35 -4.60 -30.93
N VAL A 202 3.57 -5.36 -31.70
CA VAL A 202 4.04 -6.32 -32.73
C VAL A 202 3.69 -5.79 -34.11
#